data_AF-A0A9W4XTM6-F1
#
_entry.id   AF-A0A9W4XTM6-F1
#
_cell.length_a   1.000
_cell.length_b   1.000
_cell.length_c   1.000
_cell.angle_alpha   90.00
_cell.angle_beta   90.00
_cell.angle_gamma   90.00
#
_symmetry.space_group_name_H-M   'P 1'
#
loop_
_entity.id
_entity.type
_entity.pdbx_description
1 polymer ?
#
loop_
_entity_poly.entity_id
_entity_poly.type
_entity_poly.pdbx_seq_one_letter_code
_entity_poly.pdbx_strand_id
1 'polypeptide(L)'
;MEGIPVVEWDTKRVAGMIGSRAVARAQILICIVGPRRHVAGSADPGDPMRGDVDAYVVAAFGLYGGPLMPRRLQNLLFLLSEDEPPVSDLLGYRSYHYGPFSGAVEESRLHLEGRGMICAPRGGSPAMSLTADGRALYGRACGRIDGTALLNLRAYCVLLNGMSHDEMLALVSLAYPEMSAKSRKHMESQDLKQSIVSLVEKEKITSHRGAELLDVPHIEIMNEICRNAQKARAS
;
A
#
# COMPACT_ATOMS: atom_id res chain seq x y z
N MET A 1 -8.42 -31.29 24.47
CA MET A 1 -8.34 -29.85 24.18
C MET A 1 -6.88 -29.56 23.86
N GLU A 2 -6.54 -29.66 22.58
CA GLU A 2 -5.20 -29.33 22.10
C GLU A 2 -5.13 -27.81 21.89
N GLY A 3 -4.15 -27.17 22.55
CA GLY A 3 -3.93 -25.74 22.45
C GLY A 3 -3.52 -25.38 21.03
N ILE A 4 -4.25 -24.43 20.44
CA ILE A 4 -3.89 -23.82 19.15
C ILE A 4 -2.61 -23.01 19.37
N PRO A 5 -1.54 -23.23 18.58
CA PRO A 5 -0.33 -22.43 18.71
C PRO A 5 -0.63 -20.99 18.30
N VAL A 6 -0.30 -20.06 19.19
CA VAL A 6 -0.22 -18.63 18.87
C VAL A 6 0.90 -18.48 17.86
N VAL A 7 0.55 -18.16 16.61
CA VAL A 7 1.53 -17.86 15.56
C VAL A 7 2.20 -16.55 15.93
N GLU A 8 3.44 -16.63 16.41
CA GLU A 8 4.32 -15.49 16.60
C GLU A 8 4.72 -14.98 15.22
N TRP A 9 4.06 -13.90 14.82
CA TRP A 9 4.23 -13.25 13.52
C TRP A 9 5.67 -12.79 13.33
N ASP A 10 6.19 -12.88 12.10
CA ASP A 10 7.35 -12.09 11.68
C ASP A 10 6.94 -10.62 11.51
N THR A 11 6.51 -10.04 12.62
CA THR A 11 6.24 -8.62 12.79
C THR A 11 7.48 -7.77 12.51
N LYS A 12 8.68 -8.33 12.37
CA LYS A 12 9.91 -7.54 12.24
C LYS A 12 9.97 -6.72 10.96
N ARG A 13 9.35 -7.17 9.86
CA ARG A 13 9.37 -6.44 8.58
C ARG A 13 8.37 -5.29 8.54
N VAL A 14 7.09 -5.58 8.85
CA VAL A 14 6.02 -4.56 8.90
C VAL A 14 6.14 -3.65 10.12
N ALA A 15 6.50 -4.17 11.31
CA ALA A 15 6.79 -3.34 12.49
C ALA A 15 8.16 -2.66 12.42
N GLY A 16 9.08 -3.15 11.58
CA GLY A 16 10.30 -2.44 11.23
C GLY A 16 10.05 -1.26 10.28
N MET A 17 9.07 -1.39 9.37
CA MET A 17 8.66 -0.35 8.43
C MET A 17 7.70 0.69 9.03
N ILE A 18 6.77 0.26 9.88
CA ILE A 18 5.68 1.09 10.41
C ILE A 18 5.94 1.37 11.89
N GLY A 19 6.00 2.65 12.29
CA GLY A 19 6.16 3.03 13.69
C GLY A 19 5.14 2.34 14.60
N SER A 20 5.57 1.90 15.79
CA SER A 20 4.80 1.02 16.71
C SER A 20 3.35 1.45 16.97
N ARG A 21 3.06 2.76 16.90
CA ARG A 21 1.71 3.33 17.09
C ARG A 21 0.73 2.99 15.96
N ALA A 22 1.17 2.88 14.71
CA ALA A 22 0.30 2.56 13.59
C ALA A 22 -0.05 1.06 13.54
N VAL A 23 0.88 0.19 13.95
CA VAL A 23 0.64 -1.25 14.11
C VAL A 23 -0.36 -1.52 15.24
N ALA A 24 -0.23 -0.82 16.38
CA ALA A 24 -1.14 -0.95 17.51
C ALA A 24 -2.60 -0.56 17.16
N ARG A 25 -2.82 0.43 16.28
CA ARG A 25 -4.16 0.81 15.81
C ARG A 25 -4.79 -0.23 14.88
N ALA A 26 -4.00 -0.97 14.12
CA ALA A 26 -4.50 -2.05 13.27
C ALA A 26 -4.90 -3.29 14.10
N GLN A 27 -4.21 -3.56 15.20
CA GLN A 27 -4.43 -4.74 16.04
C GLN A 27 -5.70 -4.72 16.91
N ILE A 28 -6.20 -3.54 17.30
CA ILE A 28 -7.35 -3.43 18.22
C ILE A 28 -8.69 -3.82 17.56
N LEU A 29 -8.76 -3.97 16.23
CA LEU A 29 -10.01 -4.32 15.52
C LEU A 29 -10.17 -5.82 15.19
N ILE A 30 -9.31 -6.68 15.74
CA ILE A 30 -9.10 -8.07 15.26
C ILE A 30 -10.07 -9.13 15.84
N CYS A 31 -10.85 -8.85 16.88
CA CYS A 31 -11.54 -9.93 17.62
C CYS A 31 -12.84 -10.50 16.99
N ILE A 32 -13.17 -10.27 15.70
CA ILE A 32 -14.52 -10.64 15.17
C ILE A 32 -14.52 -11.59 13.95
N VAL A 33 -13.40 -11.82 13.24
CA VAL A 33 -13.45 -12.60 11.98
C VAL A 33 -12.59 -13.86 12.07
N GLY A 34 -13.24 -15.02 12.19
CA GLY A 34 -12.57 -16.33 12.18
C GLY A 34 -12.09 -16.76 10.78
N PRO A 35 -11.15 -17.73 10.69
CA PRO A 35 -10.55 -18.15 9.43
C PRO A 35 -11.58 -18.82 8.51
N ARG A 36 -11.77 -18.29 7.30
CA ARG A 36 -12.52 -18.96 6.23
C ARG A 36 -11.55 -19.65 5.28
N ARG A 37 -11.83 -20.92 4.96
CA ARG A 37 -11.13 -21.65 3.90
C ARG A 37 -11.44 -20.99 2.55
N HIS A 38 -10.41 -20.79 1.72
CA HIS A 38 -10.58 -20.45 0.32
C HIS A 38 -11.48 -21.49 -0.35
N VAL A 39 -12.73 -21.12 -0.62
CA VAL A 39 -13.60 -21.87 -1.52
C VAL A 39 -13.24 -21.39 -2.92
N ALA A 40 -12.64 -22.25 -3.73
CA ALA A 40 -12.46 -21.98 -5.16
C ALA A 40 -13.86 -21.71 -5.74
N GLY A 41 -14.17 -20.44 -5.98
CA GLY A 41 -15.51 -19.99 -6.34
C GLY A 41 -15.88 -20.52 -7.72
N SER A 42 -16.95 -21.33 -7.79
CA SER A 42 -17.70 -21.49 -9.04
C SER A 42 -18.15 -20.10 -9.48
N ALA A 43 -17.78 -19.68 -10.69
CA ALA A 43 -18.15 -18.37 -11.23
C ALA A 43 -19.68 -18.24 -11.21
N ASP A 44 -20.20 -17.46 -10.27
CA ASP A 44 -21.59 -17.03 -10.29
C ASP A 44 -21.74 -16.13 -11.54
N PRO A 45 -22.59 -16.49 -12.52
CA PRO A 45 -22.78 -15.67 -13.72
C PRO A 45 -23.30 -14.26 -13.40
N GLY A 46 -23.75 -14.01 -12.17
CA GLY A 46 -24.09 -12.69 -11.65
C GLY A 46 -22.97 -11.91 -10.96
N ASP A 47 -21.77 -12.49 -10.74
CA ASP A 47 -20.67 -11.79 -10.06
C ASP A 47 -20.06 -10.73 -11.01
N PRO A 48 -20.14 -9.44 -10.67
CA PRO A 48 -19.51 -8.41 -11.49
C PRO A 48 -17.98 -8.39 -11.38
N MET A 49 -17.37 -9.16 -10.46
CA MET A 49 -15.91 -9.32 -10.36
C MET A 49 -15.43 -10.52 -11.20
N ARG A 50 -14.44 -10.31 -12.07
CA ARG A 50 -13.88 -11.34 -12.96
C ARG A 50 -12.97 -12.35 -12.26
N GLY A 51 -12.52 -12.07 -11.05
CA GLY A 51 -11.53 -12.88 -10.35
C GLY A 51 -11.04 -12.20 -9.08
N ASP A 52 -10.01 -12.79 -8.48
CA ASP A 52 -9.49 -12.32 -7.19
C ASP A 52 -8.75 -10.98 -7.29
N VAL A 53 -8.18 -10.65 -8.46
CA VAL A 53 -7.58 -9.34 -8.71
C VAL A 53 -8.60 -8.20 -8.55
N ASP A 54 -9.81 -8.37 -9.09
CA ASP A 54 -10.92 -7.41 -8.92
C ASP A 54 -11.26 -7.23 -7.44
N ALA A 55 -11.23 -8.31 -6.66
CA ALA A 55 -11.44 -8.24 -5.22
C ALA A 55 -10.36 -7.40 -4.53
N TYR A 56 -9.07 -7.61 -4.85
CA TYR A 56 -7.98 -6.79 -4.30
C TYR A 56 -8.09 -5.31 -4.70
N VAL A 57 -8.44 -5.01 -5.95
CA VAL A 57 -8.61 -3.63 -6.42
C VAL A 57 -9.78 -2.95 -5.69
N VAL A 58 -10.96 -3.59 -5.64
CA VAL A 58 -12.12 -3.04 -4.93
C VAL A 58 -11.82 -2.87 -3.44
N ALA A 59 -11.18 -3.85 -2.81
CA ALA A 59 -10.79 -3.78 -1.41
C ALA A 59 -9.80 -2.64 -1.14
N ALA A 60 -8.82 -2.43 -2.01
CA ALA A 60 -7.87 -1.33 -1.92
C ALA A 60 -8.56 0.03 -1.94
N PHE A 61 -9.47 0.28 -2.90
CA PHE A 61 -10.22 1.54 -2.92
C PHE A 61 -11.13 1.71 -1.68
N GLY A 62 -11.81 0.64 -1.27
CA GLY A 62 -12.73 0.68 -0.13
C GLY A 62 -12.01 0.92 1.20
N LEU A 63 -10.85 0.28 1.40
CA LEU A 63 -10.01 0.47 2.58
C LEU A 63 -9.33 1.84 2.60
N TYR A 64 -8.92 2.35 1.44
CA TYR A 64 -8.29 3.67 1.35
C TYR A 64 -9.27 4.79 1.71
N GLY A 65 -10.56 4.62 1.41
CA GLY A 65 -11.64 5.51 1.87
C GLY A 65 -11.70 6.88 1.17
N GLY A 66 -10.93 7.08 0.10
CA GLY A 66 -10.89 8.32 -0.66
C GLY A 66 -10.33 8.13 -2.08
N PRO A 67 -10.09 9.23 -2.82
CA PRO A 67 -9.58 9.14 -4.18
C PRO A 67 -8.18 8.53 -4.24
N LEU A 68 -8.01 7.53 -5.10
CA LEU A 68 -6.75 6.79 -5.28
C LEU A 68 -6.23 7.01 -6.70
N MET A 69 -4.99 7.47 -6.82
CA MET A 69 -4.31 7.59 -8.10
C MET A 69 -3.92 6.20 -8.64
N PRO A 70 -3.89 5.96 -9.97
CA PRO A 70 -3.53 4.66 -10.52
C PRO A 70 -2.15 4.18 -10.04
N ARG A 71 -1.17 5.09 -9.98
CA ARG A 71 0.17 4.77 -9.46
C ARG A 71 0.16 4.39 -7.99
N ARG A 72 -0.69 5.04 -7.19
CA ARG A 72 -0.82 4.73 -5.76
C ARG A 72 -1.47 3.37 -5.54
N LEU A 73 -2.45 3.00 -6.37
CA LEU A 73 -3.02 1.64 -6.39
C LEU A 73 -1.95 0.59 -6.70
N GLN A 74 -1.14 0.82 -7.74
CA GLN A 74 -0.05 -0.08 -8.13
C GLN A 74 0.98 -0.24 -6.99
N ASN A 75 1.43 0.86 -6.38
CA ASN A 75 2.38 0.78 -5.27
C ASN A 75 1.79 0.11 -4.02
N LEU A 76 0.52 0.39 -3.71
CA LEU A 76 -0.19 -0.23 -2.58
C LEU A 76 -0.26 -1.75 -2.71
N LEU A 77 -0.71 -2.23 -3.88
CA LEU A 77 -0.85 -3.66 -4.12
C LEU A 77 0.50 -4.34 -4.35
N PHE A 78 1.52 -3.62 -4.82
CA PHE A 78 2.89 -4.12 -4.87
C PHE A 78 3.46 -4.40 -3.47
N LEU A 79 3.32 -3.44 -2.55
CA LEU A 79 3.79 -3.64 -1.16
C LEU A 79 3.10 -4.84 -0.52
N LEU A 80 1.82 -5.05 -0.81
CA LEU A 80 1.11 -6.25 -0.38
C LEU A 80 1.72 -7.52 -0.98
N SER A 81 1.99 -7.56 -2.29
CA SER A 81 2.58 -8.74 -2.92
C SER A 81 3.98 -9.10 -2.41
N GLU A 82 4.75 -8.12 -1.93
CA GLU A 82 6.10 -8.37 -1.39
C GLU A 82 6.08 -9.11 -0.04
N ASP A 83 4.97 -9.02 0.69
CA ASP A 83 4.77 -9.72 1.96
C ASP A 83 3.85 -10.94 1.86
N GLU A 84 3.09 -11.06 0.77
CA GLU A 84 2.13 -12.14 0.53
C GLU A 84 2.46 -12.89 -0.76
N PRO A 85 3.27 -13.97 -0.72
CA PRO A 85 3.67 -14.71 -1.91
C PRO A 85 2.50 -15.16 -2.81
N PRO A 86 1.36 -15.66 -2.29
CA PRO A 86 0.21 -15.99 -3.12
C PRO A 86 -0.36 -14.79 -3.89
N VAL A 87 -0.26 -13.58 -3.31
CA VAL A 87 -0.67 -12.34 -3.97
C VAL A 87 0.35 -11.93 -5.02
N SER A 88 1.64 -12.17 -4.79
CA SER A 88 2.70 -11.93 -5.78
C SER A 88 2.47 -12.72 -7.07
N ASP A 89 2.21 -14.02 -6.96
CA ASP A 89 1.93 -14.88 -8.12
C ASP A 89 0.68 -14.41 -8.87
N LEU A 90 -0.35 -13.98 -8.15
CA LEU A 90 -1.60 -13.49 -8.73
C LEU A 90 -1.42 -12.16 -9.47
N LEU A 91 -0.68 -11.21 -8.88
CA LEU A 91 -0.57 -9.85 -9.41
C LEU A 91 0.57 -9.70 -10.44
N GLY A 92 1.62 -10.51 -10.38
CA GLY A 92 2.66 -10.58 -11.41
C GLY A 92 3.36 -9.25 -11.67
N TYR A 93 3.83 -8.58 -10.60
CA TYR A 93 4.52 -7.29 -10.72
C TYR A 93 5.86 -7.41 -11.45
N ARG A 94 6.19 -6.36 -12.20
CA ARG A 94 7.48 -6.20 -12.87
C ARG A 94 8.01 -4.76 -12.75
N SER A 95 9.32 -4.61 -12.90
CA SER A 95 9.98 -3.31 -12.98
C SER A 95 9.47 -2.49 -14.16
N TYR A 96 9.16 -1.20 -13.94
CA TYR A 96 8.65 -0.29 -14.96
C TYR A 96 9.23 1.13 -14.79
N HIS A 97 8.94 2.04 -15.73
CA HIS A 97 9.58 3.37 -15.80
C HIS A 97 9.45 4.20 -14.53
N TYR A 98 8.36 4.02 -13.77
CA TYR A 98 8.01 4.80 -12.59
C TYR A 98 7.78 3.91 -11.36
N GLY A 99 8.55 2.82 -11.25
CA GLY A 99 8.41 1.84 -10.19
C GLY A 99 7.64 0.58 -10.63
N PRO A 100 7.16 -0.23 -9.68
CA PRO A 100 6.49 -1.50 -9.95
C PRO A 100 5.20 -1.29 -10.75
N PHE A 101 4.91 -2.23 -11.66
CA PHE A 101 3.68 -2.26 -12.44
C PHE A 101 3.17 -3.68 -12.63
N SER A 102 1.87 -3.86 -12.41
CA SER A 102 1.12 -5.08 -12.74
C SER A 102 0.11 -4.78 -13.85
N GLY A 103 0.19 -5.57 -14.93
CA GLY A 103 -0.81 -5.55 -15.99
C GLY A 103 -2.17 -6.05 -15.52
N ALA A 104 -2.19 -7.08 -14.67
CA ALA A 104 -3.42 -7.64 -14.10
C ALA A 104 -4.19 -6.60 -13.27
N VAL A 105 -3.48 -5.81 -12.45
CA VAL A 105 -4.09 -4.72 -11.67
C VAL A 105 -4.67 -3.63 -12.58
N GLU A 106 -3.97 -3.27 -13.66
CA GLU A 106 -4.44 -2.25 -14.60
C GLU A 106 -5.65 -2.73 -15.42
N GLU A 107 -5.63 -3.96 -15.92
CA GLU A 107 -6.75 -4.59 -16.62
C GLU A 107 -7.98 -4.71 -15.71
N SER A 108 -7.79 -5.14 -14.46
CA SER A 108 -8.84 -5.20 -13.44
C SER A 108 -9.44 -3.82 -13.15
N ARG A 109 -8.58 -2.80 -12.98
CA ARG A 109 -9.01 -1.41 -12.78
C ARG A 109 -9.86 -0.90 -13.95
N LEU A 110 -9.38 -1.08 -15.19
CA LEU A 110 -10.09 -0.69 -16.40
C LEU A 110 -11.41 -1.44 -16.57
N HIS A 111 -11.43 -2.73 -16.25
CA HIS A 111 -12.64 -3.54 -16.23
C HIS A 111 -13.68 -2.96 -15.26
N LEU A 112 -13.30 -2.74 -14.00
CA LEU A 112 -14.17 -2.20 -12.96
C LEU A 112 -14.66 -0.78 -13.29
N GLU A 113 -13.80 0.05 -13.90
CA GLU A 113 -14.18 1.37 -14.43
C GLU A 113 -15.22 1.25 -15.56
N GLY A 114 -14.99 0.38 -16.54
CA GLY A 114 -15.94 0.13 -17.64
C GLY A 114 -17.29 -0.44 -17.18
N ARG A 115 -17.33 -1.06 -15.99
CA ARG A 115 -18.56 -1.53 -15.33
C ARG A 115 -19.22 -0.46 -14.44
N GLY A 116 -18.64 0.74 -14.33
CA GLY A 116 -19.18 1.81 -13.49
C GLY A 116 -18.98 1.59 -11.99
N MET A 117 -18.09 0.68 -11.58
CA MET A 117 -17.78 0.40 -10.17
C MET A 117 -16.73 1.36 -9.62
N ILE A 118 -15.86 1.86 -10.51
CA ILE A 118 -14.86 2.88 -10.25
C ILE A 118 -15.16 4.07 -11.17
N CYS A 119 -15.07 5.29 -10.66
CA CYS A 119 -15.17 6.49 -11.47
C CYS A 119 -13.91 7.36 -11.33
N ALA A 120 -13.40 7.84 -12.47
CA ALA A 120 -12.52 8.99 -12.51
C ALA A 120 -13.36 10.29 -12.57
N PRO A 121 -13.02 11.35 -11.82
CA PRO A 121 -13.69 12.63 -11.89
C PRO A 121 -13.49 13.26 -13.27
N ARG A 122 -14.55 13.88 -13.80
CA ARG A 122 -14.47 14.68 -15.03
C ARG A 122 -13.64 15.94 -14.72
N GLY A 123 -12.59 16.19 -15.50
CA GLY A 123 -11.74 17.38 -15.30
C GLY A 123 -10.24 17.12 -15.18
N GLY A 124 -9.75 15.93 -15.57
CA GLY A 124 -8.32 15.67 -15.75
C GLY A 124 -7.57 15.24 -14.49
N SER A 125 -8.21 15.15 -13.32
CA SER A 125 -7.60 14.50 -12.16
C SER A 125 -7.64 12.98 -12.35
N PRO A 126 -6.49 12.27 -12.29
CA PRO A 126 -6.48 10.81 -12.42
C PRO A 126 -6.97 10.10 -11.16
N ALA A 127 -7.39 10.82 -10.11
CA ALA A 127 -7.77 10.24 -8.82
C ALA A 127 -9.12 9.52 -8.95
N MET A 128 -9.16 8.20 -8.81
CA MET A 128 -10.40 7.44 -8.97
C MET A 128 -11.03 7.13 -7.61
N SER A 129 -12.32 6.81 -7.58
CA SER A 129 -13.02 6.37 -6.37
C SER A 129 -14.06 5.30 -6.70
N LEU A 130 -14.46 4.51 -5.70
CA LEU A 130 -15.62 3.63 -5.85
C LEU A 130 -16.89 4.46 -6.04
N THR A 131 -17.76 3.99 -6.94
CA THR A 131 -19.14 4.47 -7.05
C THR A 131 -20.01 3.87 -5.94
N ALA A 132 -21.31 4.14 -5.95
CA ALA A 132 -22.24 3.47 -5.03
C ALA A 132 -22.24 1.95 -5.25
N ASP A 133 -22.25 1.51 -6.50
CA ASP A 133 -22.23 0.09 -6.86
C ASP A 133 -20.90 -0.57 -6.49
N GLY A 134 -19.77 0.13 -6.73
CA GLY A 134 -18.46 -0.33 -6.28
C GLY A 134 -18.36 -0.47 -4.76
N ARG A 135 -18.98 0.45 -4.00
CA ARG A 135 -19.07 0.33 -2.53
C ARG A 135 -19.93 -0.84 -2.09
N ALA A 136 -21.01 -1.14 -2.80
CA ALA A 136 -21.83 -2.33 -2.52
C ALA A 136 -21.05 -3.65 -2.74
N LEU A 137 -20.04 -3.64 -3.61
CA LEU A 137 -19.15 -4.79 -3.84
C LEU A 137 -18.10 -4.99 -2.76
N TYR A 138 -17.74 -3.93 -2.04
CA TYR A 138 -16.61 -3.95 -1.12
C TYR A 138 -16.69 -5.08 -0.08
N GLY A 139 -17.85 -5.30 0.54
CA GLY A 139 -18.02 -6.39 1.51
C GLY A 139 -17.78 -7.79 0.92
N ARG A 140 -18.20 -8.02 -0.33
CA ARG A 140 -17.95 -9.27 -1.05
C ARG A 140 -16.48 -9.41 -1.43
N ALA A 141 -15.86 -8.33 -1.90
CA ALA A 141 -14.43 -8.29 -2.22
C ALA A 141 -13.58 -8.65 -0.99
N CYS A 142 -13.84 -8.04 0.16
CA CYS A 142 -13.16 -8.39 1.42
C CYS A 142 -13.37 -9.86 1.81
N GLY A 143 -14.55 -10.42 1.56
CA GLY A 143 -14.84 -11.83 1.85
C GLY A 143 -14.13 -12.85 0.95
N ARG A 144 -13.52 -12.40 -0.15
CA ARG A 144 -12.73 -13.24 -1.08
C ARG A 144 -11.23 -13.21 -0.80
N ILE A 145 -10.76 -12.22 -0.06
CA ILE A 145 -9.34 -12.03 0.25
C ILE A 145 -9.01 -12.80 1.52
N ASP A 146 -7.84 -13.44 1.56
CA ASP A 146 -7.34 -14.06 2.78
C ASP A 146 -7.29 -13.03 3.93
N GLY A 147 -7.64 -13.48 5.15
CA GLY A 147 -7.71 -12.58 6.31
C GLY A 147 -6.40 -11.84 6.58
N THR A 148 -5.26 -12.51 6.39
CA THR A 148 -3.92 -11.93 6.61
C THR A 148 -3.60 -10.90 5.53
N ALA A 149 -3.82 -11.25 4.26
CA ALA A 149 -3.62 -10.34 3.14
C ALA A 149 -4.50 -9.08 3.27
N LEU A 150 -5.75 -9.22 3.72
CA LEU A 150 -6.65 -8.08 3.95
C LEU A 150 -6.17 -7.16 5.07
N LEU A 151 -5.63 -7.73 6.16
CA LEU A 151 -5.04 -6.96 7.26
C LEU A 151 -3.80 -6.19 6.80
N ASN A 152 -2.93 -6.84 6.03
CA ASN A 152 -1.74 -6.20 5.47
C ASN A 152 -2.11 -5.10 4.48
N LEU A 153 -3.10 -5.33 3.60
CA LEU A 153 -3.62 -4.31 2.69
C LEU A 153 -4.12 -3.08 3.45
N ARG A 154 -4.84 -3.28 4.57
CA ARG A 154 -5.28 -2.18 5.44
C ARG A 154 -4.10 -1.43 6.06
N ALA A 155 -3.10 -2.15 6.57
CA ALA A 155 -1.91 -1.54 7.16
C ALA A 155 -1.18 -0.66 6.12
N TYR A 156 -1.05 -1.14 4.88
CA TYR A 156 -0.48 -0.38 3.79
C TYR A 156 -1.32 0.83 3.38
N CYS A 157 -2.65 0.73 3.40
CA CYS A 157 -3.52 1.90 3.20
C CYS A 157 -3.24 3.00 4.23
N VAL A 158 -3.09 2.62 5.51
CA VAL A 158 -2.75 3.56 6.61
C VAL A 158 -1.35 4.15 6.44
N LEU A 159 -0.37 3.32 6.06
CA LEU A 159 0.99 3.77 5.79
C LEU A 159 0.99 4.85 4.70
N LEU A 160 0.43 4.54 3.53
CA LEU A 160 0.45 5.41 2.36
C LEU A 160 -0.46 6.64 2.46
N ASN A 161 -1.45 6.64 3.35
CA ASN A 161 -2.32 7.79 3.54
C ASN A 161 -1.54 9.02 4.06
N GLY A 162 -1.74 10.20 3.46
CA GLY A 162 -1.00 11.41 3.83
C GLY A 162 0.44 11.50 3.31
N MET A 163 0.92 10.49 2.58
CA MET A 163 2.15 10.61 1.81
C MET A 163 1.89 11.45 0.54
N SER A 164 2.86 12.26 0.12
CA SER A 164 2.88 12.89 -1.19
C SER A 164 3.17 11.84 -2.29
N HIS A 165 3.16 12.27 -3.56
CA HIS A 165 3.59 11.40 -4.65
C HIS A 165 5.09 11.07 -4.54
N ASP A 166 5.92 12.10 -4.31
CA ASP A 166 7.38 11.98 -4.24
C ASP A 166 7.84 11.16 -3.05
N GLU A 167 7.18 11.33 -1.89
CA GLU A 167 7.43 10.50 -0.70
C GLU A 167 7.20 9.02 -0.96
N MET A 168 6.11 8.69 -1.64
CA MET A 168 5.80 7.32 -2.00
C MET A 168 6.79 6.76 -3.02
N LEU A 169 7.15 7.57 -4.01
CA LEU A 169 8.13 7.17 -5.02
C LEU A 169 9.51 6.97 -4.40
N ALA A 170 9.93 7.83 -3.48
CA ALA A 170 11.18 7.70 -2.73
C ALA A 170 11.18 6.43 -1.89
N LEU A 171 10.11 6.17 -1.13
CA LEU A 171 9.97 4.97 -0.32
C LEU A 171 10.13 3.70 -1.16
N VAL A 172 9.36 3.57 -2.25
CA VAL A 172 9.40 2.38 -3.11
C VAL A 172 10.74 2.28 -3.86
N SER A 173 11.31 3.40 -4.30
CA SER A 173 12.56 3.38 -5.08
C SER A 173 13.80 3.02 -4.26
N LEU A 174 13.80 3.35 -2.97
CA LEU A 174 14.89 3.02 -2.05
C LEU A 174 14.69 1.63 -1.43
N ALA A 175 13.45 1.24 -1.11
CA ALA A 175 13.18 -0.08 -0.55
C ALA A 175 13.26 -1.21 -1.60
N TYR A 176 12.92 -0.92 -2.86
CA TYR A 176 12.86 -1.89 -3.97
C TYR A 176 13.63 -1.37 -5.19
N PRO A 177 14.96 -1.29 -5.07
CA PRO A 177 15.84 -0.67 -6.05
C PRO A 177 15.70 -1.27 -7.47
N GLU A 178 15.48 -2.58 -7.57
CA GLU A 178 15.30 -3.36 -8.81
C GLU A 178 13.99 -3.05 -9.52
N MET A 179 12.92 -2.76 -8.78
CA MET A 179 11.61 -2.40 -9.33
C MET A 179 11.56 -0.95 -9.84
N SER A 180 12.55 -0.15 -9.46
CA SER A 180 12.61 1.30 -9.65
C SER A 180 13.89 1.76 -10.38
N ALA A 181 14.60 0.83 -11.04
CA ALA A 181 15.87 1.12 -11.70
C ALA A 181 15.77 2.23 -12.77
N LYS A 182 14.60 2.39 -13.41
CA LYS A 182 14.36 3.45 -14.41
C LYS A 182 13.85 4.76 -13.79
N SER A 183 13.18 4.71 -12.65
CA SER A 183 12.64 5.91 -11.98
C SER A 183 13.72 6.68 -11.22
N ARG A 184 14.73 5.99 -10.67
CA ARG A 184 15.86 6.65 -9.97
C ARG A 184 16.65 7.63 -10.85
N LYS A 185 16.61 7.46 -12.18
CA LYS A 185 17.21 8.45 -13.10
C LYS A 185 16.48 9.81 -13.11
N HIS A 186 15.26 9.87 -12.59
CA HIS A 186 14.39 11.05 -12.64
C HIS A 186 14.26 11.76 -11.29
N MET A 187 14.79 11.18 -10.20
CA MET A 187 14.81 11.85 -8.89
C MET A 187 16.23 12.31 -8.58
N GLU A 188 16.39 13.59 -8.26
CA GLU A 188 17.65 14.10 -7.75
C GLU A 188 17.88 13.54 -6.33
N SER A 189 19.14 13.34 -5.95
CA SER A 189 19.50 12.77 -4.64
C SER A 189 18.99 13.63 -3.47
N GLN A 190 18.92 14.95 -3.66
CA GLN A 190 18.43 15.89 -2.67
C GLN A 190 16.92 15.75 -2.43
N ASP A 191 16.14 15.51 -3.49
CA ASP A 191 14.68 15.34 -3.39
C ASP A 191 14.32 14.03 -2.68
N LEU A 192 15.10 12.97 -2.91
CA LEU A 192 14.97 11.69 -2.20
C LEU A 192 15.22 11.87 -0.70
N LYS A 193 16.31 12.56 -0.32
CA LYS A 193 16.64 12.79 1.09
C LYS A 193 15.53 13.57 1.80
N GLN A 194 15.03 14.66 1.20
CA GLN A 194 13.95 15.45 1.79
C GLN A 194 12.64 14.65 1.90
N SER A 195 12.32 13.86 0.88
CA SER A 195 11.15 12.96 0.90
C SER A 195 11.23 11.96 2.05
N ILE A 196 12.38 11.32 2.27
CA ILE A 196 12.57 10.37 3.38
C ILE A 196 12.54 11.06 4.73
N VAL A 197 13.18 12.23 4.88
CA VAL A 197 13.12 13.01 6.13
C VAL A 197 11.68 13.39 6.46
N SER A 198 10.91 13.85 5.47
CA SER A 198 9.48 14.16 5.65
C SER A 198 8.66 12.94 6.07
N LEU A 199 8.96 11.74 5.54
CA LEU A 199 8.32 10.51 6.01
C LEU A 199 8.63 10.20 7.47
N VAL A 200 9.85 10.47 7.95
CA VAL A 200 10.22 10.32 9.36
C VAL A 200 9.48 11.34 10.22
N GLU A 201 9.44 12.61 9.80
CA GLU A 201 8.71 13.68 10.50
C GLU A 201 7.20 13.38 10.62
N LYS A 202 6.61 12.75 9.60
CA LYS A 202 5.21 12.28 9.58
C LYS A 202 4.97 10.97 10.33
N GLU A 203 5.98 10.44 11.03
CA GLU A 203 5.97 9.14 11.73
C GLU A 203 5.56 7.95 10.83
N LYS A 204 5.78 8.06 9.51
CA LYS A 204 5.47 6.98 8.55
C LYS A 204 6.50 5.88 8.58
N ILE A 205 7.74 6.25 8.84
CA ILE A 205 8.88 5.36 9.06
C ILE A 205 9.65 5.85 10.28
N THR A 206 10.43 4.97 10.91
CA THR A 206 11.32 5.38 11.99
C THR A 206 12.54 6.13 11.46
N SER A 207 13.17 6.94 12.30
CA SER A 207 14.43 7.63 11.94
C SER A 207 15.56 6.66 11.60
N HIS A 208 15.60 5.49 12.24
CA HIS A 208 16.54 4.41 11.91
C HIS A 208 16.27 3.87 10.50
N ARG A 209 15.00 3.61 10.16
CA ARG A 209 14.63 3.16 8.83
C ARG A 209 14.94 4.21 7.77
N GLY A 210 14.71 5.49 8.07
CA GLY A 210 15.09 6.59 7.18
C GLY A 210 16.60 6.62 6.91
N ALA A 211 17.42 6.39 7.94
CA ALA A 211 18.87 6.33 7.82
C ALA A 211 19.33 5.13 6.98
N GLU A 212 18.72 3.96 7.21
CA GLU A 212 18.96 2.74 6.43
C GLU A 212 18.61 2.92 4.95
N LEU A 213 17.44 3.49 4.64
CA LEU A 213 16.99 3.71 3.25
C LEU A 213 17.91 4.68 2.49
N LEU A 214 18.50 5.66 3.18
CA LEU A 214 19.38 6.66 2.60
C LEU A 214 20.85 6.25 2.63
N ASP A 215 21.19 5.12 3.26
CA ASP A 215 22.57 4.67 3.49
C ASP A 215 23.43 5.76 4.18
N VAL A 216 22.86 6.39 5.21
CA VAL A 216 23.53 7.44 6.02
C VAL A 216 23.50 7.10 7.51
N PRO A 217 24.41 7.67 8.33
CA PRO A 217 24.34 7.53 9.77
C PRO A 217 23.03 8.09 10.35
N HIS A 218 22.44 7.40 11.34
CA HIS A 218 21.18 7.83 11.97
C HIS A 218 21.23 9.26 12.55
N ILE A 219 22.38 9.69 13.07
CA ILE A 219 22.59 11.06 13.55
C ILE A 219 22.38 12.12 12.46
N GLU A 220 22.66 11.79 11.20
CA GLU A 220 22.45 12.72 10.08
C GLU A 220 20.97 13.00 9.87
N ILE A 221 20.12 11.97 9.91
CA ILE A 221 18.66 12.12 9.82
C ILE A 221 18.13 12.97 10.97
N MET A 222 18.60 12.73 12.20
CA MET A 222 18.21 13.53 13.36
C MET A 222 18.60 15.00 13.21
N ASN A 223 19.79 15.27 12.66
CA ASN A 223 20.24 16.64 12.40
C ASN A 223 19.38 17.36 11.36
N GLU A 224 18.94 16.67 10.31
CA GLU A 224 18.03 17.23 9.31
C GLU A 224 16.66 17.58 9.90
N ILE A 225 16.08 16.67 10.69
CA ILE A 225 14.79 16.90 11.38
C ILE A 225 14.89 18.12 12.30
N CYS A 226 15.96 18.21 13.11
CA CYS A 226 16.21 19.37 13.98
C CYS A 226 16.33 20.67 13.18
N ARG A 227 17.04 20.63 12.05
CA ARG A 227 17.23 21.79 11.16
C ARG A 227 15.91 22.25 10.53
N ASN A 228 15.07 21.32 10.07
CA ASN A 228 13.75 21.63 9.52
C ASN A 228 12.81 22.22 10.57
N ALA A 229 12.81 21.65 11.78
CA ALA A 229 12.04 22.19 12.90
C ALA A 229 12.47 23.61 13.30
N GLN A 230 13.77 23.93 13.23
CA GLN A 230 14.26 25.29 13.45
C GLN A 230 13.81 26.26 12.36
N LYS A 231 13.89 25.87 11.09
CA LYS A 231 13.41 26.69 9.96
C LYS A 231 11.91 26.98 10.05
N ALA A 232 11.11 25.97 10.42
CA ALA A 232 9.66 26.12 10.58
C ALA A 232 9.27 27.06 11.72
N ARG A 233 10.12 27.23 12.74
CA ARG A 233 9.90 28.19 13.84
C ARG A 233 10.30 29.63 13.48
N ALA A 234 11.14 29.81 12.47
CA ALA A 234 11.63 31.11 12.03
C ALA A 234 10.77 31.72 10.90
N SER A 235 9.82 30.95 10.36
CA SER A 235 8.88 31.37 9.30
C SER A 235 7.53 31.72 9.91
#